data_AF-A0A7Y9WPE4-F1
#
_entry.id   AF-A0A7Y9WPE4-F1
#
_cell.length_a   1.000
_cell.length_b   1.000
_cell.length_c   1.000
_cell.angle_alpha   90.00
_cell.angle_beta   90.00
_cell.angle_gamma   90.00
#
_symmetry.space_group_name_H-M   'P 1'
#
loop_
_entity.id
_entity.type
_entity.pdbx_description
1 polymer ?
#
loop_
_entity_poly.entity_id
_entity_poly.type
_entity_poly.pdbx_seq_one_letter_code
_entity_poly.pdbx_strand_id
1 'polypeptide(L)' 'MSASTRIVVKDTDGITFDPTSLPHAYTYDTHGNMLTDTCIEAGSIVRVKTFTYEQIGEAWVVQSETAWVNQSGLAAE' A
#
# COMPACT_ATOMS: atom_id res chain seq x y z
N MET A 1 26.90 16.84 5.85
CA MET A 1 26.14 15.68 6.34
C MET A 1 24.83 15.67 5.57
N SER A 2 24.57 14.67 4.72
CA SER A 2 23.26 14.58 4.07
C SER A 2 22.30 13.93 5.05
N ALA A 3 21.28 14.66 5.49
CA ALA A 3 20.19 14.05 6.24
C ALA A 3 19.45 13.10 5.30
N SER A 4 19.39 11.81 5.62
CA SER A 4 18.50 10.89 4.91
C SER A 4 17.10 11.13 5.44
N THR A 5 16.25 11.78 4.64
CA THR A 5 14.83 11.94 4.98
C THR A 5 14.16 10.58 4.84
N ARG A 6 13.78 9.97 5.97
CA ARG A 6 12.93 8.78 6.00
C ARG A 6 11.47 9.19 5.90
N ILE A 7 10.68 8.50 5.09
CA ILE A 7 9.23 8.68 5.05
C ILE A 7 8.65 7.67 6.03
N VAL A 8 7.99 8.14 7.08
CA VAL A 8 7.32 7.26 8.06
C VAL A 8 5.82 7.47 7.99
N VAL A 9 5.08 6.37 7.94
CA VAL A 9 3.61 6.34 7.92
C VAL A 9 3.11 5.45 9.05
N LYS A 10 1.84 5.61 9.43
CA LYS A 10 1.16 4.72 10.38
C LYS A 10 0.19 3.81 9.64
N ASP A 11 0.18 2.53 10.01
CA ASP A 11 -0.85 1.59 9.59
C ASP A 11 -2.10 1.68 10.48
N THR A 12 -3.11 0.85 10.16
CA THR A 12 -4.39 0.77 10.89
C THR A 12 -4.24 0.37 12.35
N ASP A 13 -3.16 -0.33 12.71
CA ASP A 13 -2.86 -0.73 14.09
C ASP A 13 -2.10 0.37 14.85
N GLY A 14 -1.78 1.47 14.16
CA GLY A 14 -1.00 2.59 14.70
C GLY A 14 0.52 2.34 14.70
N ILE A 15 1.00 1.25 14.10
CA ILE A 15 2.42 0.95 14.00
C ILE A 15 3.04 1.86 12.93
N THR A 16 4.14 2.51 13.32
CA THR A 16 4.89 3.39 12.42
C THR A 16 5.93 2.58 11.66
N PHE A 17 5.97 2.71 10.34
CA PHE A 17 6.94 2.04 9.48
C PHE A 17 7.35 2.93 8.29
N ASP A 18 8.44 2.57 7.62
CA ASP A 18 8.86 3.18 6.37
C ASP A 18 8.46 2.26 5.20
N PRO A 19 7.44 2.60 4.41
CA PRO A 19 7.01 1.75 3.31
C PRO A 19 8.11 1.59 2.27
N THR A 20 8.94 2.64 2.05
CA THR A 20 10.00 2.62 1.04
C THR A 20 11.15 1.68 1.37
N SER A 21 11.20 1.17 2.61
CA SER A 21 12.20 0.23 3.08
C SER A 21 11.87 -1.25 2.79
N LEU A 22 10.62 -1.56 2.41
CA LEU A 22 10.17 -2.93 2.15
C LEU A 22 9.98 -3.16 0.64
N PRO A 23 10.21 -4.39 0.13
CA PRO A 23 9.79 -4.77 -1.21
C PRO A 23 8.28 -4.60 -1.40
N HIS A 24 7.90 -4.16 -2.61
CA HIS A 24 6.50 -3.95 -2.98
C HIS A 24 6.05 -4.90 -4.09
N ALA A 25 4.78 -5.31 -4.04
CA ALA A 25 4.08 -5.90 -5.18
C ALA A 25 2.76 -5.16 -5.44
N TYR A 26 2.49 -4.89 -6.71
CA TYR A 26 1.37 -4.09 -7.17
C TYR A 26 0.43 -4.92 -8.05
N THR A 27 -0.86 -4.67 -7.97
CA THR A 27 -1.85 -5.19 -8.93
C THR A 27 -2.53 -4.04 -9.65
N TYR A 28 -2.96 -4.29 -10.89
CA TYR A 28 -3.57 -3.29 -11.75
C TYR A 28 -4.84 -3.83 -12.38
N ASP A 29 -5.79 -2.94 -12.66
CA ASP A 29 -6.96 -3.26 -13.49
C ASP A 29 -6.59 -3.29 -14.99
N THR A 30 -7.59 -3.57 -15.84
CA THR A 30 -7.41 -3.62 -17.30
C THR A 30 -7.10 -2.27 -17.94
N HIS A 31 -7.33 -1.17 -17.22
CA HIS A 31 -7.06 0.20 -17.66
C HIS A 31 -5.71 0.71 -17.14
N GLY A 32 -4.97 -0.08 -16.36
CA GLY A 32 -3.67 0.27 -15.79
C GLY A 32 -3.76 1.03 -14.46
N ASN A 33 -4.94 1.10 -13.82
CA ASN A 33 -5.09 1.70 -12.50
C ASN A 33 -4.63 0.72 -11.41
N MET A 34 -3.81 1.19 -10.47
CA MET A 34 -3.25 0.34 -9.40
C MET A 34 -4.31 -0.01 -8.37
N LEU A 35 -4.73 -1.27 -8.27
CA LEU A 35 -5.76 -1.71 -7.32
C LEU A 35 -5.19 -1.96 -5.92
N THR A 36 -3.98 -2.54 -5.84
CA THR A 36 -3.34 -2.85 -4.56
C THR A 36 -1.86 -2.51 -4.57
N ASP A 37 -1.37 -2.08 -3.42
CA ASP A 37 0.04 -1.94 -3.07
C ASP A 37 0.31 -2.78 -1.83
N THR A 38 1.26 -3.71 -1.91
CA THR A 38 1.56 -4.67 -0.84
C THR A 38 3.02 -4.59 -0.42
N CYS A 39 3.28 -4.42 0.87
CA CYS A 39 4.63 -4.53 1.43
C CYS A 39 4.90 -5.98 1.85
N ILE A 40 6.06 -6.49 1.44
CA ILE A 40 6.49 -7.86 1.69
C ILE A 40 7.70 -7.85 2.62
N GLU A 41 7.67 -8.65 3.68
CA GLU A 41 8.79 -8.86 4.59
C GLU A 41 9.03 -10.36 4.76
N ALA A 42 10.27 -10.80 4.60
CA ALA A 42 10.66 -12.21 4.67
C ALA A 42 9.81 -13.17 3.79
N GLY A 43 9.30 -12.68 2.66
CA GLY A 43 8.48 -13.46 1.73
C GLY A 43 6.97 -13.49 2.04
N SER A 44 6.54 -12.81 3.11
CA SER A 44 5.13 -12.70 3.52
C SER A 44 4.60 -11.29 3.32
N ILE A 45 3.34 -11.16 2.92
CA ILE A 45 2.65 -9.88 2.88
C ILE A 45 2.45 -9.41 4.33
N VAL A 46 3.03 -8.26 4.68
CA VAL A 46 2.88 -7.66 6.01
C VAL A 46 1.93 -6.48 6.01
N ARG A 47 1.79 -5.77 4.89
CA ARG A 47 0.85 -4.65 4.78
C ARG A 47 0.24 -4.56 3.40
N VAL A 48 -1.00 -4.10 3.34
CA VAL A 48 -1.74 -3.90 2.09
C VAL A 48 -2.41 -2.54 2.12
N LYS A 49 -2.30 -1.81 1.01
CA LYS A 49 -3.08 -0.61 0.70
C LYS A 49 -3.87 -0.87 -0.57
N THR A 50 -5.11 -0.39 -0.61
CA THR A 50 -6.01 -0.57 -1.75
C THR A 50 -6.52 0.76 -2.26
N PHE A 51 -6.83 0.80 -3.55
CA PHE A 51 -7.30 1.98 -4.24
C PHE A 51 -8.54 1.63 -5.05
N THR A 52 -9.46 2.59 -5.11
CA THR A 52 -10.65 2.53 -5.98
C THR A 52 -10.62 3.73 -6.90
N TYR A 53 -11.17 3.57 -8.09
CA TYR A 53 -11.13 4.58 -9.12
C TYR A 53 -12.54 4.86 -9.63
N GLU A 54 -12.79 6.12 -9.94
CA GLU A 54 -13.99 6.57 -10.61
C GLU A 54 -13.60 7.16 -11.96
N GLN A 55 -14.40 6.86 -12.99
CA GLN A 55 -14.21 7.43 -14.30
C GLN A 55 -14.94 8.78 -14.39
N ILE A 56 -14.18 9.86 -14.63
CA ILE A 56 -14.71 11.19 -14.87
C ILE A 56 -14.38 11.57 -16.31
N GLY A 57 -15.38 11.49 -17.18
CA GLY A 57 -15.19 11.65 -18.62
C GLY A 57 -14.34 10.52 -19.19
N GLU A 58 -13.20 10.86 -19.79
CA GLU A 58 -12.25 9.89 -20.35
C GLU A 58 -11.12 9.52 -19.38
N ALA A 59 -11.08 10.12 -18.18
CA ALA A 59 -10.01 9.92 -17.20
C ALA A 59 -10.47 9.06 -16.02
N TRP A 60 -9.57 8.22 -15.50
CA TRP A 60 -9.75 7.50 -14.24
C TRP A 60 -9.03 8.26 -13.12
N VAL A 61 -9.76 8.58 -12.05
CA VAL A 61 -9.23 9.28 -10.88
C VAL A 61 -9.39 8.42 -9.64
N VAL A 62 -8.44 8.50 -8.70
CA VAL A 62 -8.56 7.80 -7.41
C VAL A 62 -9.78 8.37 -6.68
N GLN A 63 -10.77 7.51 -6.46
CA GLN A 63 -11.98 7.84 -5.72
C GLN A 63 -11.73 7.70 -4.22
N SER A 64 -11.10 6.61 -3.79
CA SER A 64 -10.71 6.40 -2.42
C SER A 64 -9.48 5.51 -2.30
N GLU A 65 -8.73 5.71 -1.21
CA GLU A 65 -7.63 4.84 -0.80
C GLU A 65 -7.81 4.42 0.66
N THR A 66 -7.39 3.20 0.99
CA THR A 66 -7.34 2.74 2.38
C THR A 66 -6.07 3.21 3.08
N ALA A 67 -6.07 3.23 4.42
CA ALA A 67 -4.82 3.25 5.17
C ALA A 67 -4.06 1.93 4.94
N TRP A 68 -2.77 1.90 5.25
CA TRP A 68 -2.03 0.64 5.27
C TRP A 68 -2.65 -0.30 6.29
N VAL A 69 -3.12 -1.46 5.85
CA VAL A 69 -3.69 -2.49 6.71
C VAL A 69 -2.62 -3.51 7.04
N ASN A 70 -2.35 -3.72 8.32
CA ASN A 70 -1.41 -4.74 8.76
C ASN A 70 -2.00 -6.14 8.57
N GLN A 71 -1.25 -7.03 7.91
CA GLN A 71 -1.63 -8.42 7.64
C GLN A 71 -0.86 -9.42 8.50
N SER A 72 0.14 -8.98 9.27
CA SER A 72 0.99 -9.88 10.06
C SER A 72 0.26 -10.64 11.18
N GLY A 73 -0.97 -10.23 11.51
CA GLY A 73 -1.83 -10.88 12.50
C GLY A 73 -2.88 -11.85 11.93
N LEU A 74 -3.01 -11.96 10.60
CA LEU A 74 -4.00 -12.81 9.91
C LEU A 74 -3.43 -14.20 9.54
N ALA A 75 -2.42 -14.67 10.28
CA ALA A 75 -1.90 -16.03 10.09
C ALA A 75 -3.06 -17.03 10.17
N ALA A 76 -3.20 -17.81 9.10
CA ALA A 76 -4.26 -18.77 8.85
C ALA A 76 -4.60 -19.62 10.09
N GLU A 77 -5.88 -19.65 10.44
CA GLU A 77 -6.47 -20.76 11.19
C GLU A 77 -6.46 -22.04 10.34
#